data_AF-A0A1W9P5P7-F1
#
_entry.id   AF-A0A1W9P5P7-F1
#
_cell.length_a   1.000
_cell.length_b   1.000
_cell.length_c   1.000
_cell.angle_alpha   90.00
_cell.angle_beta   90.00
_cell.angle_gamma   90.00
#
_symmetry.space_group_name_H-M   'P 1'
#
loop_
_entity.id
_entity.type
_entity.pdbx_description
1 polymer ?
#
loop_
_entity_poly.entity_id
_entity_poly.type
_entity_poly.pdbx_seq_one_letter_code
_entity_poly.pdbx_strand_id
1 'polypeptide(L)' 'MSNLRAKCPRSEWPLIKAKIHKIYFALNERNARENARAFIKEYKDIFPRLVDCIKKDLDSCIAYMAHCKFLNLHI' A
#
# COMPACT_ATOMS: atom_id res chain seq x y z
N MET A 1 -5.97 8.90 6.50
CA MET A 1 -4.81 7.98 6.58
C MET A 1 -4.63 7.51 8.01
N SER A 2 -4.78 6.20 8.26
CA SER A 2 -4.54 5.63 9.60
C SER A 2 -3.09 5.85 10.03
N ASN A 3 -2.85 6.07 11.33
CA ASN A 3 -1.49 6.14 11.90
C ASN A 3 -0.82 4.75 11.82
N LEU A 4 -0.28 4.40 10.64
CA LEU A 4 0.48 3.16 10.41
C LEU A 4 1.67 3.06 11.38
N ARG A 5 2.28 4.20 11.73
CA ARG A 5 3.37 4.29 12.72
C ARG A 5 2.96 3.86 14.13
N ALA A 6 1.69 4.05 14.51
CA ALA A 6 1.19 3.62 15.81
C ALA A 6 0.97 2.10 15.88
N LYS A 7 0.93 1.42 14.72
CA LYS A 7 0.67 -0.02 14.59
C LYS A 7 1.96 -0.84 14.48
N CYS A 8 3.11 -0.19 14.58
CA CYS A 8 4.40 -0.83 14.34
C CYS A 8 5.44 -0.36 15.36
N PRO A 9 6.40 -1.22 15.77
CA PRO A 9 7.50 -0.82 16.62
C PRO A 9 8.32 0.29 15.96
N ARG A 10 8.76 1.28 16.75
CA ARG A 10 9.62 2.37 16.26
C ARG A 10 10.93 1.87 15.64
N SER A 11 11.43 0.73 16.11
CA SER A 11 12.67 0.12 15.61
C SER A 11 12.53 -0.44 14.19
N GLU A 12 11.37 -1.01 13.86
CA GLU A 12 11.11 -1.62 12.54
C GLU A 12 10.43 -0.66 11.56
N TRP A 13 9.86 0.43 12.08
CA TRP A 13 9.16 1.44 11.30
C TRP A 13 9.96 2.00 10.09
N PRO A 14 11.27 2.30 10.17
CA PRO A 14 12.02 2.83 9.02
C PRO A 14 12.02 1.85 7.84
N LEU A 15 12.22 0.57 8.14
CA LEU A 15 12.29 -0.52 7.16
C LEU A 15 10.92 -0.77 6.53
N ILE A 16 9.88 -0.83 7.37
CA ILE A 16 8.50 -1.01 6.94
C ILE A 16 8.01 0.19 6.13
N LYS A 17 8.32 1.42 6.55
CA LYS A 17 8.00 2.64 5.81
C LYS A 17 8.63 2.63 4.42
N ALA A 18 9.87 2.18 4.27
CA ALA A 18 10.52 2.08 2.96
C ALA A 18 9.80 1.07 2.04
N LYS A 19 9.37 -0.08 2.57
CA LYS A 19 8.59 -1.06 1.79
C LYS A 19 7.20 -0.52 1.43
N ILE A 20 6.52 0.14 2.36
CA ILE A 20 5.23 0.80 2.12
C ILE A 20 5.36 1.87 1.03
N HIS A 21 6.44 2.65 1.05
CA HIS A 21 6.72 3.65 0.03
C HIS A 21 6.85 3.02 -1.37
N LYS A 22 7.50 1.86 -1.48
CA LYS A 22 7.58 1.12 -2.76
C LYS A 22 6.22 0.67 -3.29
N ILE A 23 5.25 0.44 -2.42
CA ILE A 23 3.87 0.07 -2.81
C ILE A 23 3.14 1.29 -3.38
N TYR A 24 3.12 2.41 -2.65
CA TYR A 24 2.38 3.61 -3.06
C TYR A 24 2.99 4.34 -4.26
N PHE A 25 4.32 4.31 -4.39
CA PHE A 25 5.05 4.95 -5.48
C PHE A 25 5.38 4.01 -6.63
N ALA A 26 4.69 2.87 -6.72
CA ALA A 26 4.84 1.96 -7.85
C ALA A 26 4.35 2.62 -9.16
N LEU A 27 5.09 2.39 -10.24
CA LEU A 27 4.83 2.98 -11.57
C LEU A 27 3.50 2.55 -12.20
N ASN A 28 2.95 1.41 -11.80
CA ASN A 28 1.70 0.87 -12.33
C ASN A 28 1.00 -0.02 -11.30
N GLU A 29 -0.29 -0.25 -11.52
CA GLU A 29 -1.14 -1.08 -10.65
C GLU A 29 -0.55 -2.47 -10.40
N ARG A 30 0.01 -3.08 -11.43
CA ARG A 30 0.62 -4.41 -11.35
C ARG A 30 1.77 -4.44 -10.36
N ASN A 31 2.72 -3.51 -10.47
CA ASN A 31 3.86 -3.40 -9.56
C ASN A 31 3.39 -3.06 -8.14
N ALA A 32 2.36 -2.21 -7.99
CA ALA A 32 1.78 -1.90 -6.70
C ALA A 32 1.23 -3.16 -6.01
N ARG A 33 0.47 -3.98 -6.75
CA ARG A 33 -0.06 -5.27 -6.26
C ARG A 33 1.02 -6.30 -5.98
N GLU A 34 2.04 -6.42 -6.82
CA GLU A 34 3.15 -7.35 -6.61
C GLU A 34 3.93 -6.99 -5.33
N ASN A 35 4.31 -5.72 -5.16
CA ASN A 35 4.95 -5.23 -3.94
C ASN A 35 4.07 -5.42 -2.71
N ALA A 36 2.77 -5.15 -2.82
CA ALA A 36 1.82 -5.35 -1.72
C ALA A 36 1.68 -6.83 -1.36
N ARG A 37 1.61 -7.74 -2.33
CA ARG A 37 1.57 -9.19 -2.09
C ARG A 37 2.81 -9.67 -1.37
N ALA A 38 3.99 -9.20 -1.77
CA ALA A 38 5.24 -9.51 -1.08
C ALA A 38 5.20 -9.03 0.37
N PHE A 39 4.77 -7.77 0.59
CA PHE A 39 4.62 -7.20 1.93
C PHE A 39 3.60 -7.96 2.79
N ILE A 40 2.44 -8.30 2.23
CA ILE A 40 1.40 -9.09 2.92
C ILE A 40 1.98 -10.43 3.34
N LYS A 41 2.67 -11.16 2.45
CA LYS A 41 3.20 -12.48 2.76
C LYS A 41 4.21 -12.44 3.91
N GLU A 42 5.01 -11.38 3.99
CA GLU A 42 6.05 -11.23 5.00
C GLU A 42 5.51 -10.75 6.36
N TYR A 43 4.49 -9.88 6.37
CA TYR A 43 4.02 -9.21 7.59
C TYR A 43 2.60 -9.58 8.02
N LYS A 44 1.90 -10.48 7.32
CA LYS A 44 0.53 -10.87 7.69
C LYS A 44 0.45 -11.47 9.08
N ASP A 45 1.42 -12.29 9.47
CA ASP A 45 1.43 -12.96 10.77
C ASP A 45 2.04 -12.09 11.88
N ILE A 46 2.90 -11.13 11.52
CA ILE A 46 3.58 -10.24 12.46
C ILE A 46 2.71 -9.00 12.77
N PHE A 47 2.19 -8.34 11.72
CA PHE A 47 1.43 -7.09 11.81
C PHE A 47 0.11 -7.17 11.02
N PRO A 48 -0.84 -8.05 11.38
CA PRO A 48 -2.08 -8.24 10.64
C PRO A 48 -2.90 -6.94 10.49
N ARG A 49 -2.93 -6.10 11.53
CA ARG A 49 -3.64 -4.80 11.50
C ARG A 49 -2.99 -3.77 10.57
N LEU A 50 -1.68 -3.84 10.37
CA LEU A 50 -0.97 -2.96 9.44
C LEU A 50 -1.27 -3.39 8.00
N VAL A 51 -1.22 -4.70 7.77
CA VAL A 51 -1.50 -5.31 6.47
C VAL A 51 -2.94 -5.02 6.01
N ASP A 52 -3.91 -5.12 6.90
CA ASP A 52 -5.32 -4.80 6.58
C ASP A 52 -5.51 -3.35 6.13
N CYS A 53 -4.83 -2.40 6.81
CA CYS A 53 -4.86 -1.01 6.38
C CYS A 53 -4.23 -0.79 5.02
N ILE A 54 -3.06 -1.38 4.76
CA ILE A 54 -2.38 -1.23 3.47
C ILE A 54 -3.23 -1.80 2.33
N LYS A 55 -3.91 -2.93 2.55
CA LYS A 55 -4.84 -3.48 1.55
C LYS A 55 -5.96 -2.49 1.21
N LYS A 56 -6.64 -1.95 2.23
CA LYS A 56 -7.74 -0.99 2.04
C LYS A 56 -7.29 0.30 1.36
N ASP A 57 -6.15 0.85 1.78
CA ASP A 57 -5.58 2.04 1.14
C ASP A 57 -5.14 1.74 -0.30
N LEU A 58 -4.56 0.57 -0.58
CA LEU A 58 -4.14 0.19 -1.93
C LEU A 58 -5.34 0.04 -2.88
N ASP A 59 -6.40 -0.65 -2.47
CA ASP A 59 -7.64 -0.74 -3.24
C ASP A 59 -8.21 0.66 -3.54
N SER A 60 -8.17 1.57 -2.57
CA SER A 60 -8.60 2.96 -2.75
C SER A 60 -7.71 3.73 -3.73
N CYS A 61 -6.37 3.57 -3.64
CA CYS A 61 -5.42 4.19 -4.56
C CYS A 61 -5.59 3.67 -5.99
N ILE A 62 -5.78 2.36 -6.14
CA ILE A 62 -6.01 1.74 -7.45
C ILE A 62 -7.34 2.22 -8.05
N ALA A 63 -8.41 2.22 -7.27
CA ALA A 63 -9.71 2.74 -7.70
C ALA A 63 -9.60 4.21 -8.14
N TYR A 64 -8.84 5.03 -7.39
CA TYR A 64 -8.58 6.42 -7.76
C TYR A 64 -7.78 6.53 -9.07
N MET A 65 -6.73 5.74 -9.27
CA MET A 65 -5.95 5.72 -10.52
C MET A 65 -6.81 5.28 -11.71
N ALA A 66 -7.66 4.26 -11.53
CA ALA A 66 -8.59 3.79 -12.55
C ALA A 66 -9.62 4.88 -12.89
N HIS A 67 -10.15 5.58 -11.88
CA HIS A 67 -11.08 6.70 -12.06
C HIS A 67 -10.43 7.89 -12.79
N CYS A 68 -9.20 8.27 -12.44
CA CYS A 68 -8.46 9.34 -13.12
C CYS A 68 -8.10 8.98 -14.58
N LYS A 69 -7.86 7.70 -14.89
CA LYS A 69 -7.69 7.25 -16.28
C LYS A 69 -8.99 7.32 -17.07
N PHE A 70 -10.13 7.02 -16.44
CA PHE A 70 -11.45 7.13 -17.08
C PHE A 70 -11.84 8.58 -17.37
N LEU A 71 -11.45 9.54 -16.51
CA LEU A 71 -11.73 10.97 -16.75
C LEU A 71 -10.89 11.60 -17.88
N ASN A 72 -9.77 10.98 -18.28
CA ASN A 72 -8.92 11.48 -19.37
C ASN A 72 -9.33 10.96 -20.77
N LEU A 73 -10.40 10.17 -20.88
CA LEU A 73 -10.92 9.68 -22.16
C LEU A 73 -12.19 10.45 -22.61
N HIS A 74 -12.61 11.46 -21.85
CA HIS A 74 -13.80 12.30 -22.11
C HIS A 74 -13.45 13.80 -22.11
N ILE A 75 -12.27 14.17 -22.62
CA ILE A 75 -11.95 15.55 -23.04
C ILE A 75 -11.31 15.46 -24.42
#